data_AF-A0A178LL43-F1
#
_entry.id   AF-A0A178LL43-F1
#
_cell.length_a   1.000
_cell.length_b   1.000
_cell.length_c   1.000
_cell.angle_alpha   90.00
_cell.angle_beta   90.00
_cell.angle_gamma   90.00
#
_symmetry.space_group_name_H-M   'P 1'
#
loop_
_entity.id
_entity.type
_entity.pdbx_description
1 polymer ?
#
loop_
_entity_poly.entity_id
_entity_poly.type
_entity_poly.pdbx_seq_one_letter_code
_entity_poly.pdbx_strand_id
1 'polypeptide(L)'
;MEAGLKRYLSKLRPELLAMVRAVEPALWETIRDASEEEQVAALANSYAVMQGISHQALGQAGFEQGSLIQRRGEQRIYRLQIIKIDWDARGRPERIFFYGHDSSKGNAQMDLLGKSSEFTSMRTGLCIDGPDLLRFIR
;
A
#
# COMPACT_ATOMS: atom_id res chain seq x y z
N MET A 1 -14.03 -9.95 4.50
CA MET A 1 -12.56 -9.84 4.24
C MET A 1 -12.29 -10.48 2.90
N GLU A 2 -11.55 -9.82 2.01
CA GLU A 2 -11.22 -10.37 0.67
C GLU A 2 -10.38 -11.65 0.79
N ALA A 3 -10.63 -12.63 -0.08
CA ALA A 3 -9.99 -13.95 0.01
C ALA A 3 -8.45 -13.90 -0.13
N GLY A 4 -7.95 -13.01 -1.00
CA GLY A 4 -6.51 -12.78 -1.19
C GLY A 4 -5.84 -12.26 0.08
N LEU A 5 -6.44 -11.24 0.70
CA LEU A 5 -5.93 -10.67 1.95
C LEU A 5 -5.95 -11.69 3.11
N LYS A 6 -7.04 -12.48 3.26
CA LYS A 6 -7.10 -13.53 4.30
C LYS A 6 -5.93 -14.52 4.12
N ARG A 7 -5.73 -15.02 2.89
CA ARG A 7 -4.65 -15.98 2.58
C ARG A 7 -3.27 -15.37 2.85
N TYR A 8 -3.09 -14.11 2.47
CA TYR A 8 -1.82 -13.40 2.68
C TYR A 8 -1.49 -13.22 4.17
N LEU A 9 -2.47 -12.77 4.96
CA LEU A 9 -2.34 -12.61 6.41
C LEU A 9 -2.06 -13.94 7.10
N SER A 10 -2.75 -15.02 6.73
CA SER A 10 -2.49 -16.36 7.25
C SER A 10 -1.06 -16.82 6.93
N LYS A 11 -0.59 -16.58 5.70
CA LYS A 11 0.75 -16.98 5.26
C LYS A 11 1.87 -16.25 6.01
N LEU A 12 1.72 -14.94 6.25
CA LEU A 12 2.71 -14.11 6.95
C LEU A 12 2.39 -13.92 8.44
N ARG A 13 1.49 -14.74 9.00
CA ARG A 13 1.03 -14.59 10.38
C ARG A 13 2.21 -14.52 11.38
N PRO A 14 3.22 -15.39 11.33
CA PRO A 14 4.33 -15.34 12.28
C PRO A 14 5.09 -14.00 12.26
N GLU A 15 5.39 -13.48 11.07
CA GLU A 15 6.12 -12.23 10.88
C GLU A 15 5.29 -11.02 11.33
N LEU A 16 4.00 -11.03 10.99
CA LEU A 16 3.06 -9.96 11.37
C LEU A 16 2.82 -9.94 12.88
N LEU A 17 2.71 -11.10 13.53
CA LEU A 17 2.61 -11.19 14.98
C LEU A 17 3.89 -10.71 15.68
N ALA A 18 5.07 -11.04 15.14
CA ALA A 18 6.33 -10.53 15.65
C ALA A 18 6.40 -9.00 15.53
N MET A 19 5.92 -8.44 14.43
CA MET A 19 5.81 -6.99 14.25
C MET A 19 4.83 -6.39 15.28
N VAL A 20 3.60 -6.92 15.40
CA VAL A 20 2.58 -6.44 16.36
C VAL A 20 3.11 -6.47 17.79
N ARG A 21 3.86 -7.50 18.19
CA ARG A 21 4.52 -7.54 19.50
C ARG A 21 5.44 -6.33 19.74
N ALA A 22 6.12 -5.84 18.71
CA ALA A 22 7.03 -4.71 18.81
C ALA A 22 6.31 -3.35 18.71
N VAL A 23 5.33 -3.20 17.82
CA VAL A 23 4.70 -1.89 17.51
C VAL A 23 3.35 -1.66 18.18
N GLU A 24 2.62 -2.72 18.52
CA GLU A 24 1.29 -2.68 19.15
C GLU A 24 1.19 -3.68 20.32
N PRO A 25 1.98 -3.50 21.40
CA PRO A 25 2.07 -4.48 22.49
C PRO A 25 0.73 -4.74 23.18
N ALA A 26 -0.17 -3.76 23.25
CA ALA A 26 -1.51 -3.96 23.80
C ALA A 26 -2.37 -4.92 22.96
N LEU A 27 -2.29 -4.82 21.63
CA LEU A 27 -2.97 -5.74 20.73
C LEU A 27 -2.36 -7.14 20.85
N TRP A 28 -1.03 -7.24 20.89
CA TRP A 28 -0.31 -8.50 21.09
C TRP A 28 -0.79 -9.27 22.31
N GLU A 29 -0.84 -8.62 23.48
CA GLU A 29 -1.28 -9.27 24.73
C GLU A 29 -2.71 -9.80 24.62
N THR A 30 -3.55 -9.18 23.80
CA THR A 30 -4.95 -9.59 23.61
C THR A 30 -5.07 -10.83 22.70
N ILE A 31 -4.14 -11.01 21.74
CA ILE A 31 -4.31 -12.00 20.66
C ILE A 31 -3.28 -13.14 20.67
N ARG A 32 -2.22 -13.05 21.47
CA ARG A 32 -1.12 -14.04 21.46
C ARG A 32 -1.57 -15.48 21.71
N ASP A 33 -2.59 -15.66 22.54
CA ASP A 33 -3.13 -16.96 22.94
C ASP A 33 -4.45 -17.29 22.21
N ALA A 34 -4.91 -16.42 21.30
CA ALA A 34 -6.12 -16.62 20.52
C ALA A 34 -5.93 -17.66 19.41
N SER A 35 -7.04 -18.16 18.85
CA SER A 35 -7.00 -19.06 17.71
C SER A 35 -6.38 -18.39 16.47
N GLU A 36 -5.89 -19.19 15.53
CA GLU A 36 -5.31 -18.65 14.29
C GLU A 36 -6.28 -17.74 13.54
N GLU A 37 -7.56 -18.10 13.48
CA GLU A 37 -8.57 -17.30 12.80
C GLU A 37 -8.80 -15.95 13.50
N GLU A 38 -8.82 -15.93 14.83
CA GLU A 38 -8.94 -14.71 15.62
C GLU A 38 -7.71 -13.82 15.48
N GLN A 39 -6.51 -14.41 15.47
CA GLN A 39 -5.26 -13.69 15.20
C GLN A 39 -5.28 -13.04 13.82
N VAL A 40 -5.67 -13.78 12.78
CA VAL A 40 -5.79 -13.24 11.41
C VAL A 40 -6.82 -12.13 11.34
N ALA A 41 -7.97 -12.29 12.01
CA ALA A 41 -8.99 -11.25 12.08
C ALA A 41 -8.49 -9.99 12.80
N ALA A 42 -7.71 -10.14 13.88
CA ALA A 42 -7.10 -9.02 14.58
C ALA A 42 -6.04 -8.31 13.74
N LEU A 43 -5.16 -9.05 13.07
CA LEU A 43 -4.16 -8.52 12.13
C LEU A 43 -4.82 -7.71 11.01
N ALA A 44 -5.96 -8.18 10.48
CA ALA A 44 -6.72 -7.47 9.44
C ALA A 44 -7.35 -6.13 9.91
N ASN A 45 -7.35 -5.88 11.22
CA ASN A 45 -7.85 -4.64 11.84
C ASN A 45 -6.72 -3.83 12.52
N SER A 46 -5.49 -4.34 12.55
CA SER A 46 -4.33 -3.58 13.03
C SER A 46 -3.97 -2.49 12.03
N TYR A 47 -3.91 -1.25 12.52
CA TYR A 47 -3.55 -0.10 11.70
C TYR A 47 -2.13 -0.25 11.14
N ALA A 48 -1.17 -0.61 11.97
CA ALA A 48 0.23 -0.76 11.58
C ALA A 48 0.44 -1.89 10.57
N VAL A 49 -0.23 -3.03 10.75
CA VAL A 49 -0.20 -4.16 9.81
C VAL A 49 -0.75 -3.74 8.46
N MET A 50 -1.93 -3.12 8.42
CA MET A 50 -2.56 -2.74 7.17
C MET A 50 -1.76 -1.68 6.41
N GLN A 51 -1.10 -0.74 7.11
CA GLN A 51 -0.18 0.21 6.47
C GLN A 51 1.02 -0.49 5.82
N GLY A 52 1.71 -1.38 6.55
CA GLY A 52 2.86 -2.11 6.02
C GLY A 52 2.50 -2.94 4.79
N ILE A 53 1.37 -3.64 4.88
CA ILE A 53 0.82 -4.43 3.77
C ILE A 53 0.48 -3.54 2.56
N SER A 54 -0.11 -2.38 2.78
CA SER A 54 -0.45 -1.44 1.70
C SER A 54 0.79 -0.87 1.02
N HIS A 55 1.84 -0.53 1.77
CA HIS A 55 3.11 -0.10 1.19
C HIS A 55 3.75 -1.20 0.33
N GLN A 56 3.71 -2.45 0.80
CA GLN A 56 4.21 -3.56 0.01
C GLN A 56 3.38 -3.79 -1.27
N ALA A 57 2.04 -3.68 -1.17
CA ALA A 57 1.15 -3.79 -2.32
C ALA A 57 1.44 -2.71 -3.37
N LEU A 58 1.74 -1.48 -2.96
CA LEU A 58 2.15 -0.40 -3.85
C LEU A 58 3.42 -0.75 -4.63
N GLY A 59 4.44 -1.23 -3.92
CA GLY A 59 5.68 -1.70 -4.55
C GLY A 59 5.42 -2.82 -5.56
N GLN A 60 4.64 -3.84 -5.18
CA GLN A 60 4.24 -4.94 -6.09
C GLN A 60 3.46 -4.43 -7.31
N ALA A 61 2.60 -3.43 -7.13
CA ALA A 61 1.87 -2.79 -8.20
C ALA A 61 2.75 -1.89 -9.09
N GLY A 62 4.02 -1.67 -8.74
CA GLY A 62 4.97 -0.88 -9.54
C GLY A 62 5.08 0.59 -9.14
N PHE A 63 4.55 0.94 -7.97
CA PHE A 63 4.57 2.29 -7.43
C PHE A 63 5.50 2.36 -6.23
N GLU A 64 6.74 2.76 -6.46
CA GLU A 64 7.75 3.01 -5.44
C GLU A 64 8.49 4.31 -5.76
N GLN A 65 9.23 4.84 -4.79
CA GLN A 65 10.06 6.02 -5.05
C GLN A 65 11.02 5.74 -6.21
N GLY A 66 11.06 6.66 -7.17
CA GLY A 66 11.87 6.56 -8.39
C GLY A 66 11.18 5.88 -9.57
N SER A 67 10.01 5.25 -9.39
CA SER A 67 9.27 4.61 -10.48
C SER A 67 8.81 5.59 -11.56
N LEU A 68 8.73 5.10 -12.79
CA LEU A 68 8.11 5.82 -13.89
C LEU A 68 6.61 5.47 -13.96
N ILE A 69 5.79 6.52 -14.02
CA ILE A 69 4.35 6.42 -14.15
C ILE A 69 3.88 7.26 -15.33
N GLN A 70 2.87 6.79 -16.05
CA GLN A 70 2.26 7.52 -17.16
C GLN A 70 0.87 8.00 -16.74
N ARG A 71 0.56 9.27 -16.99
CA ARG A 71 -0.79 9.77 -16.76
C ARG A 71 -1.74 9.25 -17.84
N ARG A 72 -2.88 8.71 -17.43
CA ARG A 72 -3.86 8.09 -18.32
C ARG A 72 -4.47 9.14 -19.25
N GLY A 73 -4.61 8.78 -20.53
CA GLY A 73 -5.09 9.70 -21.56
C GLY A 73 -4.07 10.73 -22.01
N GLU A 74 -2.86 10.74 -21.43
CA GLU A 74 -1.77 11.64 -21.81
C GLU A 74 -0.51 10.83 -22.17
N GLN A 75 0.37 11.38 -23.02
CA GLN A 75 1.68 10.80 -23.30
C GLN A 75 2.76 11.30 -22.31
N ARG A 76 2.34 11.87 -21.17
CA ARG A 76 3.26 12.42 -20.17
C ARG A 76 3.68 11.36 -19.17
N ILE A 77 4.99 11.26 -18.99
CA ILE A 77 5.64 10.34 -18.06
C ILE A 77 6.22 11.16 -16.91
N TYR A 78 6.05 10.65 -15.70
CA TYR A 78 6.53 11.27 -14.48
C TYR A 78 7.42 10.29 -13.72
N ARG A 79 8.42 10.82 -13.02
CA ARG A 79 9.20 10.07 -12.05
C ARG A 79 8.67 10.33 -10.65
N LEU A 80 8.17 9.28 -10.02
CA LEU A 80 7.62 9.31 -8.67
C LEU A 80 8.74 9.61 -7.66
N GLN A 81 8.46 10.47 -6.68
CA GLN A 81 9.39 10.81 -5.60
C GLN A 81 8.78 10.51 -4.24
N ILE A 82 7.51 10.89 -4.04
CA ILE A 82 6.79 10.66 -2.79
C ILE A 82 5.42 10.09 -3.10
N ILE A 83 5.03 9.10 -2.29
CA ILE A 83 3.68 8.56 -2.25
C ILE A 83 3.07 8.98 -0.92
N LYS A 84 1.98 9.75 -0.97
CA LYS A 84 1.20 10.10 0.22
C LYS A 84 -0.08 9.28 0.23
N ILE A 85 -0.37 8.66 1.36
CA ILE A 85 -1.55 7.82 1.55
C ILE A 85 -2.39 8.44 2.66
N ASP A 86 -3.66 8.68 2.37
CA ASP A 86 -4.66 8.96 3.39
C ASP A 86 -5.23 7.61 3.87
N TRP A 87 -5.26 7.42 5.18
CA TRP A 87 -5.64 6.16 5.81
C TRP A 87 -6.98 6.25 6.52
N ASP A 88 -7.77 5.18 6.46
CA ASP A 88 -8.94 5.02 7.30
C ASP A 88 -8.56 4.65 8.76
N ALA A 89 -9.57 4.51 9.61
CA ALA A 89 -9.39 4.12 11.02
C ALA A 89 -8.73 2.74 11.23
N ARG A 90 -8.67 1.90 10.19
CA ARG A 90 -8.08 0.55 10.21
C ARG A 90 -6.75 0.49 9.43
N GLY A 91 -6.18 1.63 9.05
CA GLY A 91 -4.90 1.69 8.33
C GLY A 91 -5.02 1.25 6.87
N ARG A 92 -6.22 1.28 6.29
CA ARG A 92 -6.43 0.99 4.87
C ARG A 92 -6.37 2.28 4.06
N PRO A 93 -5.84 2.20 2.83
CA PRO A 93 -5.70 3.36 1.94
C PRO A 93 -7.07 3.82 1.44
N GLU A 94 -7.48 5.04 1.81
CA GLU A 94 -8.66 5.69 1.21
C GLU A 94 -8.30 6.43 -0.08
N ARG A 95 -7.16 7.14 -0.06
CA ARG A 95 -6.66 7.91 -1.20
C ARG A 95 -5.15 7.83 -1.27
N ILE A 96 -4.62 7.76 -2.48
CA ILE A 96 -3.19 7.72 -2.75
C ILE A 96 -2.85 8.85 -3.71
N PHE A 97 -1.90 9.69 -3.31
CA PHE A 97 -1.42 10.82 -4.08
C PHE A 97 0.05 10.62 -4.46
N PHE A 98 0.36 11.00 -5.69
CA PHE A 98 1.71 10.92 -6.24
C PHE A 98 2.31 12.31 -6.35
N TYR A 99 3.55 12.43 -5.88
CA TYR A 99 4.38 13.61 -6.02
C TYR A 99 5.65 13.24 -6.76
N GLY A 100 6.10 14.10 -7.66
CA GLY A 100 7.25 13.81 -8.50
C GLY A 100 7.48 14.93 -9.51
N HIS A 101 8.18 14.60 -10.59
CA HIS A 101 8.46 15.54 -11.67
C HIS A 101 8.20 14.90 -13.03
N ASP A 102 7.88 15.74 -14.00
CA ASP A 102 7.78 15.36 -15.41
C ASP A 102 9.15 14.89 -15.91
N SER A 103 9.24 13.66 -16.44
CA SER A 103 10.52 13.10 -16.88
C SER A 103 11.08 13.75 -18.13
N SER A 104 10.27 14.52 -18.87
CA SER A 104 10.69 15.25 -20.06
C SER A 104 11.29 16.62 -19.74
N LYS A 105 11.07 17.14 -18.53
CA LYS A 105 11.54 18.46 -18.12
C LYS A 105 12.84 18.31 -17.33
N GLY A 106 13.88 19.03 -17.75
CA GLY A 106 15.19 19.02 -17.09
C GLY A 106 15.21 19.62 -15.68
N ASN A 107 14.13 20.27 -15.23
CA ASN A 107 13.99 20.79 -13.87
C ASN A 107 13.26 19.78 -12.98
N ALA A 108 13.97 19.27 -11.97
CA ALA A 108 13.48 18.32 -10.97
C ALA A 108 12.62 19.00 -9.87
N GLN A 109 11.74 19.94 -10.25
CA GLN A 109 10.81 20.52 -9.28
C GLN A 109 9.78 19.46 -8.90
N MET A 110 9.68 19.18 -7.60
CA MET A 110 8.72 18.23 -7.05
C MET A 110 7.35 18.88 -6.92
N ASP A 111 6.37 18.35 -7.65
CA ASP A 111 4.99 18.82 -7.64
C ASP A 111 4.02 17.69 -7.29
N LEU A 112 2.81 18.04 -6.84
CA LEU A 112 1.69 17.11 -6.77
C LEU A 112 1.27 16.75 -8.19
N LEU A 113 1.38 15.47 -8.55
CA LEU A 113 1.04 14.96 -9.87
C LEU A 113 -0.45 14.66 -9.99
N GLY A 114 -1.05 14.10 -8.94
CA GLY A 114 -2.47 13.73 -8.91
C GLY A 114 -2.73 12.49 -8.04
N LYS A 115 -3.91 11.88 -8.23
CA LYS A 115 -4.30 10.63 -7.53
C LYS A 115 -3.78 9.40 -8.26
N SER A 116 -3.53 8.30 -7.55
CA SER A 116 -2.99 7.07 -8.15
C SER A 116 -3.84 6.52 -9.31
N SER A 117 -5.17 6.67 -9.25
CA SER A 117 -6.11 6.18 -10.26
C SER A 117 -6.01 6.91 -11.61
N GLU A 118 -5.30 8.04 -11.64
CA GLU A 118 -4.98 8.79 -12.87
C GLU A 118 -3.74 8.26 -13.57
N PHE A 119 -3.00 7.31 -12.97
CA PHE A 119 -1.71 6.87 -13.48
C PHE A 119 -1.64 5.36 -13.68
N THR A 120 -0.85 4.99 -14.68
CA THR A 120 -0.44 3.61 -14.93
C THR A 120 1.03 3.45 -14.61
N SER A 121 1.38 2.41 -13.86
CA SER A 121 2.77 2.02 -13.63
C SER A 121 3.39 1.57 -14.96
N MET A 122 4.53 2.16 -15.35
CA MET A 122 5.25 1.72 -16.55
C MET A 122 5.96 0.38 -16.38
N ARG A 123 6.19 -0.05 -15.13
CA ARG A 123 6.81 -1.36 -14.82
C ARG A 123 5.84 -2.52 -15.02
N THR A 124 4.59 -2.35 -14.58
CA THR A 124 3.61 -3.44 -14.44
C THR A 124 2.40 -3.27 -15.35
N GLY A 125 2.17 -2.08 -15.92
CA GLY A 125 0.97 -1.75 -16.66
C GLY A 125 -0.29 -1.59 -15.77
N LEU A 126 -0.14 -1.66 -14.45
CA LEU A 126 -1.27 -1.59 -13.52
C LEU A 126 -1.68 -0.15 -13.23
N CYS A 127 -2.99 0.02 -13.04
CA CYS A 127 -3.61 1.22 -12.50
C CYS A 127 -4.28 0.81 -11.19
N ILE A 128 -4.05 1.57 -10.12
CA ILE A 128 -4.58 1.27 -8.79
C ILE A 128 -5.41 2.44 -8.28
N ASP A 129 -6.50 2.11 -7.59
CA ASP A 129 -7.19 3.05 -6.71
C ASP A 129 -6.85 2.69 -5.26
N GLY A 130 -6.92 3.69 -4.37
CA GLY A 130 -6.61 3.52 -2.95
C GLY A 130 -7.36 2.33 -2.34
N PRO A 131 -8.70 2.34 -2.36
CA PRO A 131 -9.51 1.29 -1.73
C PRO A 131 -9.30 -0.11 -2.33
N ASP A 132 -8.87 -0.18 -3.59
CA ASP A 132 -8.68 -1.43 -4.33
C ASP A 132 -7.25 -1.99 -4.22
N LEU A 133 -6.31 -1.26 -3.62
CA LEU A 133 -4.90 -1.62 -3.57
C LEU A 133 -4.66 -3.01 -2.96
N LEU A 134 -5.43 -3.38 -1.94
CA LEU A 134 -5.24 -4.65 -1.23
C LEU A 134 -5.63 -5.87 -2.08
N ARG A 135 -6.37 -5.69 -3.18
CA ARG A 135 -6.71 -6.76 -4.13
C ARG A 135 -5.50 -7.28 -4.91
N PHE A 136 -4.42 -6.51 -4.96
CA PHE A 136 -3.22 -6.85 -5.73
C PHE A 136 -2.24 -7.73 -4.95
N ILE A 137 -2.50 -7.96 -3.67
CA ILE A 137 -1.67 -8.81 -2.80
C ILE A 137 -1.94 -10.28 -3.12
N ARG A 138 -0.87 -11.08 -3.25
CA ARG A 138 -0.94 -12.49 -3.63
C ARG A 138 -0.32 -13.45 -2.63
#